data_AF-B0SXV8-F1
#
_entry.id   AF-B0SXV8-F1
#
_cell.length_a   1.000
_cell.length_b   1.000
_cell.length_c   1.000
_cell.angle_alpha   90.00
_cell.angle_beta   90.00
_cell.angle_gamma   90.00
#
_symmetry.space_group_name_H-M   'P 1'
#
loop_
_entity.id
_entity.type
_entity.pdbx_description
1 polymer ?
#
loop_
_entity_poly.entity_id
_entity_poly.type
_entity_poly.pdbx_seq_one_letter_code
_entity_poly.pdbx_strand_id
1 'polypeptide(L)'
;MRKPRDFDAELKTLEDKARTLKERKVKQLGELVIATGADALDVETLVGGLLGLVEGGDAARKAEWRKRGAGFFRRGKAESPRAAGENS
;
A
#
# COMPACT_ATOMS: atom_id res chain seq x y z
N MET A 1 -27.57 24.20 28.38
CA MET A 1 -28.15 23.75 27.09
C MET A 1 -27.02 23.22 26.22
N ARG A 2 -27.07 21.97 25.74
CA ARG A 2 -26.07 21.42 24.82
C ARG A 2 -26.40 21.91 23.40
N LYS A 3 -25.41 22.45 22.69
CA LYS A 3 -25.53 22.84 21.28
C LYS A 3 -25.99 21.61 20.46
N PRO A 4 -26.97 21.74 19.54
CA PRO A 4 -27.31 20.66 18.62
C PRO A 4 -26.05 20.22 17.85
N ARG A 5 -25.85 18.91 17.71
CA ARG A 5 -24.76 18.37 16.87
C ARG A 5 -24.94 18.89 15.46
N ASP A 6 -23.87 19.46 14.93
CA ASP A 6 -23.79 19.87 13.54
C ASP A 6 -23.41 18.65 12.70
N PHE A 7 -24.44 17.90 12.28
CA PHE A 7 -24.26 16.69 11.47
C PHE A 7 -23.64 17.00 10.11
N ASP A 8 -23.84 18.20 9.58
CA ASP A 8 -23.24 18.61 8.30
C ASP A 8 -21.72 18.79 8.44
N ALA A 9 -21.26 19.36 9.56
CA ALA A 9 -19.85 19.45 9.88
C ALA A 9 -19.20 18.06 10.13
N GLU A 10 -19.91 17.17 10.82
CA GLU A 10 -19.45 15.78 11.03
C GLU A 10 -19.36 15.01 9.70
N LEU A 11 -20.35 15.15 8.82
CA LEU A 11 -20.38 14.52 7.50
C LEU A 11 -19.23 15.01 6.63
N LYS A 12 -19.04 16.33 6.53
CA LYS A 12 -17.93 16.94 5.79
C LYS A 12 -16.57 16.46 6.29
N THR A 13 -16.41 16.35 7.61
CA THR A 13 -15.17 15.83 8.22
C THR A 13 -14.91 14.38 7.82
N LEU A 14 -15.95 13.54 7.74
CA LEU A 14 -15.81 12.15 7.32
C LEU A 14 -15.48 12.03 5.83
N GLU A 15 -16.12 12.84 4.98
CA GLU A 15 -15.83 12.90 3.54
C GLU A 15 -14.38 13.32 3.27
N ASP A 16 -13.90 14.35 3.96
CA ASP A 16 -12.52 14.83 3.84
C ASP A 16 -11.51 13.76 4.27
N LYS A 17 -11.81 13.02 5.35
CA LYS A 17 -11.00 11.87 5.79
C LYS A 17 -11.01 10.75 4.76
N ALA A 18 -12.17 10.40 4.20
CA ALA A 18 -12.28 9.37 3.19
C ALA A 18 -11.48 9.71 1.93
N ARG A 19 -11.54 10.98 1.48
CA ARG A 19 -10.74 11.49 0.36
C ARG A 19 -9.24 11.38 0.64
N THR A 20 -8.80 11.85 1.81
CA THR A 20 -7.39 11.77 2.23
C THR A 20 -6.88 10.33 2.26
N LEU A 21 -7.69 9.39 2.78
CA LEU A 21 -7.34 7.97 2.81
C LEU A 21 -7.22 7.38 1.40
N LYS A 22 -8.14 7.76 0.50
CA LYS A 22 -8.10 7.32 -0.90
C LYS A 22 -6.83 7.83 -1.60
N GLU A 23 -6.52 9.11 -1.46
CA GLU A 23 -5.31 9.71 -2.03
C GLU A 23 -4.04 9.03 -1.52
N ARG A 24 -3.96 8.80 -0.20
CA ARG A 24 -2.84 8.08 0.41
C ARG A 24 -2.70 6.67 -0.14
N LYS A 25 -3.81 5.94 -0.30
CA LYS A 25 -3.80 4.58 -0.85
C LYS A 25 -3.30 4.57 -2.30
N VAL A 26 -3.77 5.51 -3.13
CA VAL A 26 -3.32 5.64 -4.52
C VAL A 26 -1.82 5.91 -4.58
N LYS A 27 -1.34 6.87 -3.76
CA LYS A 27 0.09 7.19 -3.68
C LYS A 27 0.93 5.98 -3.26
N GLN A 28 0.53 5.28 -2.20
CA GLN A 28 1.25 4.09 -1.71
C GLN A 28 1.29 2.96 -2.74
N LEU A 29 0.23 2.76 -3.51
CA LEU A 29 0.22 1.79 -4.60
C LEU A 29 1.18 2.20 -5.73
N GLY A 30 1.23 3.49 -6.08
CA GLY A 30 2.19 4.01 -7.06
C GLY A 30 3.64 3.82 -6.60
N GLU A 31 3.93 4.14 -5.34
CA GLU A 31 5.25 3.93 -4.73
C GLU A 31 5.64 2.44 -4.74
N LEU A 32 4.70 1.54 -4.47
CA LEU A 32 4.95 0.09 -4.51
C LEU A 32 5.29 -0.39 -5.92
N VAL A 33 4.55 0.07 -6.94
CA VAL A 33 4.82 -0.27 -8.34
C VAL A 33 6.27 0.09 -8.71
N ILE A 34 6.69 1.32 -8.39
CA ILE A 34 8.06 1.79 -8.63
C ILE A 34 9.08 0.97 -7.82
N ALA A 35 8.83 0.73 -6.53
CA ALA A 35 9.77 0.00 -5.68
C ALA A 35 9.96 -1.47 -6.11
N THR A 36 8.95 -2.05 -6.76
CA THR A 36 9.05 -3.39 -7.37
C THR A 36 9.69 -3.41 -8.76
N GLY A 37 9.97 -2.25 -9.36
CA GLY A 37 10.45 -2.11 -10.74
C GLY A 37 9.38 -2.43 -11.79
N ALA A 38 8.11 -2.48 -11.38
CA ALA A 38 7.00 -2.81 -12.27
C ALA A 38 6.59 -1.62 -13.16
N ASP A 39 7.06 -0.41 -12.86
CA ASP A 39 6.94 0.80 -13.68
C ASP A 39 7.73 0.74 -14.99
N ALA A 40 8.70 -0.18 -15.10
CA ALA A 40 9.41 -0.45 -16.35
C ALA A 40 8.61 -1.29 -17.36
N LEU A 41 7.52 -1.91 -16.92
CA LEU A 41 6.61 -2.66 -17.80
C LEU A 41 5.66 -1.70 -18.52
N ASP A 42 5.23 -2.08 -19.72
CA ASP A 42 4.10 -1.40 -20.34
C ASP A 42 2.80 -1.66 -19.57
N VAL A 43 1.85 -0.73 -19.71
CA VAL A 43 0.61 -0.73 -18.94
C VAL A 43 -0.25 -1.97 -19.22
N GLU A 44 -0.23 -2.50 -20.44
CA GLU A 44 -1.05 -3.65 -20.83
C GLU A 44 -0.49 -4.93 -20.19
N THR A 45 0.83 -5.12 -20.22
CA THR A 45 1.51 -6.24 -19.56
C THR A 45 1.31 -6.21 -18.04
N LEU A 46 1.43 -5.03 -17.41
CA LEU A 46 1.20 -4.90 -15.97
C LEU A 46 -0.24 -5.27 -15.61
N VAL A 47 -1.22 -4.75 -16.36
CA VAL A 47 -2.65 -5.07 -16.17
C VAL A 47 -2.90 -6.56 -16.37
N GLY A 48 -2.37 -7.16 -17.44
CA GLY A 48 -2.52 -8.59 -17.70
C GLY A 48 -1.95 -9.47 -16.58
N GLY A 49 -0.78 -9.11 -16.04
CA GLY A 49 -0.20 -9.79 -14.89
C GLY A 49 -1.07 -9.71 -13.63
N LEU A 50 -1.64 -8.54 -13.34
CA LEU A 50 -2.55 -8.33 -12.21
C LEU A 50 -3.87 -9.09 -12.38
N LEU A 51 -4.43 -9.14 -13.59
CA LEU A 51 -5.63 -9.93 -13.89
C LEU A 51 -5.36 -11.42 -13.71
N GLY A 52 -4.26 -11.93 -14.26
CA GLY A 52 -3.86 -13.33 -14.08
C GLY A 52 -3.66 -13.72 -12.60
N LEU A 53 -3.19 -12.78 -11.77
CA LEU A 53 -3.10 -12.92 -10.32
C LEU A 53 -4.46 -13.05 -9.62
N VAL A 54 -5.45 -12.28 -10.08
CA VAL A 54 -6.82 -12.28 -9.55
C VAL A 54 -7.57 -13.56 -9.98
N GLU A 55 -7.51 -13.88 -11.27
CA GLU A 55 -8.24 -14.98 -11.91
C GLU A 55 -7.66 -16.36 -11.58
N GLY A 56 -6.36 -16.45 -11.26
CA GLY A 56 -5.68 -17.71 -10.98
C GLY A 56 -6.24 -18.45 -9.76
N GLY A 57 -6.67 -19.72 -9.95
CA GLY A 57 -7.27 -20.57 -8.92
C GLY A 57 -6.29 -21.43 -8.08
N ASP A 58 -5.00 -21.43 -8.39
CA ASP A 58 -4.04 -22.28 -7.67
C ASP A 58 -3.58 -21.64 -6.35
N ALA A 59 -4.05 -22.22 -5.24
CA ALA A 59 -3.70 -21.81 -3.89
C ALA A 59 -2.20 -21.96 -3.59
N ALA A 60 -1.53 -22.97 -4.17
CA ALA A 60 -0.09 -23.18 -3.97
C ALA A 60 0.71 -22.05 -4.62
N ARG A 61 0.37 -21.69 -5.86
CA ARG A 61 0.98 -20.54 -6.56
C ARG A 61 0.74 -19.21 -5.83
N LYS A 62 -0.48 -18.98 -5.33
CA LYS A 62 -0.79 -17.79 -4.51
C LYS A 62 0.00 -17.76 -3.21
N ALA A 63 0.22 -18.90 -2.56
CA ALA A 63 1.03 -19.00 -1.35
C ALA A 63 2.50 -18.69 -1.64
N GLU A 64 3.05 -19.20 -2.74
CA GLU A 64 4.42 -18.91 -3.16
C GLU A 64 4.63 -17.42 -3.45
N TRP A 65 3.72 -16.80 -4.21
CA TRP A 65 3.75 -15.37 -4.50
C TRP A 65 3.64 -14.53 -3.23
N ARG A 66 2.79 -14.92 -2.28
CA ARG A 66 2.73 -14.27 -0.97
C ARG A 66 4.05 -14.39 -0.20
N LYS A 67 4.72 -15.55 -0.23
CA LYS A 67 6.03 -15.75 0.41
C LYS A 67 7.10 -14.85 -0.21
N ARG A 68 7.14 -14.74 -1.54
CA ARG A 68 8.04 -13.85 -2.29
C ARG A 68 7.77 -12.38 -1.95
N GLY A 69 6.50 -11.96 -1.98
CA GLY A 69 6.08 -10.60 -1.61
C GLY A 69 6.45 -10.25 -0.16
N ALA A 70 6.24 -11.17 0.79
CA ALA A 70 6.68 -10.95 2.17
C ALA A 70 8.21 -10.81 2.29
N GLY A 71 8.98 -11.47 1.42
CA GLY A 71 10.43 -11.30 1.33
C GLY A 71 10.85 -9.88 0.92
N PHE A 72 10.15 -9.28 -0.04
CA PHE A 72 10.36 -7.89 -0.47
C PHE A 72 10.25 -6.91 0.71
N PHE A 73 9.16 -7.00 1.49
CA PHE A 73 8.95 -6.12 2.65
C PHE A 73 9.89 -6.40 3.81
N ARG A 74 10.37 -7.64 3.98
CA ARG A 74 11.37 -7.97 5.00
C ARG A 74 12.74 -7.38 4.68
N ARG A 75 13.14 -7.38 3.41
CA ARG A 75 14.44 -6.83 2.97
C ARG A 75 14.54 -5.32 3.23
N GLY A 76 13.45 -4.58 3.03
CA GLY A 76 13.37 -3.15 3.36
C GLY A 76 13.43 -2.83 4.87
N LYS A 77 13.24 -3.82 5.75
CA LYS A 77 13.27 -3.63 7.22
C LYS A 77 14.67 -3.80 7.83
N ALA A 78 15.65 -4.29 7.06
CA ALA A 78 17.01 -4.53 7.53
C ALA A 78 17.91 -3.27 7.51
N GLU A 79 17.51 -2.22 6.77
CA GLU A 79 18.19 -0.92 6.74
C GLU A 79 17.43 0.15 7.55
N SER A 80 17.13 -0.15 8.81
CA SER A 80 17.01 0.92 9.79
C SER A 80 18.36 0.97 10.50
N PRO A 81 19.22 1.97 10.24
CA PRO A 81 20.45 2.09 11.00
C PRO A 81 20.03 2.22 12.46
N ARG A 82 20.40 1.23 13.27
CA ARG A 82 20.41 1.40 14.71
C ARG A 82 21.23 2.68 14.92
N ALA A 83 20.59 3.71 15.44
CA ALA A 83 21.30 4.81 16.07
C ALA A 83 22.07 4.18 17.23
N ALA A 84 23.27 3.69 16.91
CA ALA A 84 24.29 3.37 17.88
C ALA A 84 24.75 4.72 18.41
N GLY A 85 24.15 5.15 19.51
CA GLY A 85 24.83 6.08 20.38
C GLY A 85 26.05 5.37 20.93
N GLU A 86 27.22 5.97 20.79
CA GLU A 86 28.24 5.80 21.82
C GLU A 86 29.09 7.05 21.95
N ASN A 87 29.12 7.49 23.20
CA ASN A 87 29.76 8.63 23.80
C ASN A 87 31.27 8.37 23.90
N SER A 88 32.11 9.30 23.44
CA SER A 88 33.48 9.56 23.93
C SER A 88 33.97 10.91 23.41
#